data_AF-A0A933L9U0-F1
#
_entry.id   AF-A0A933L9U0-F1
#
_cell.length_a   1.000
_cell.length_b   1.000
_cell.length_c   1.000
_cell.angle_alpha   90.00
_cell.angle_beta   90.00
_cell.angle_gamma   90.00
#
_symmetry.space_group_name_H-M   'P 1'
#
loop_
_entity.id
_entity.type
_entity.pdbx_description
1 polymer ?
#
loop_
_entity_poly.entity_id
_entity_poly.type
_entity_poly.pdbx_seq_one_letter_code
_entity_poly.pdbx_strand_id
1 'polypeptide(L)'
;MFKNKDYFNIFGLEKKFKIDFNHVESKYYELCKVLHPDRFVQSGEEVLKIAHERMSFLNLAFQVLKDKDKRRNYLLKLHGIYPDLNQKDSLHEVPLELTEAWFELQDLLLENPT
;
A
#
# COMPACT_ATOMS: atom_id res chain seq x y z
N MET A 1 4.03 -20.18 -14.00
CA MET A 1 4.66 -20.08 -12.66
C MET A 1 4.03 -18.87 -11.95
N PHE A 2 3.24 -19.07 -10.88
CA PHE A 2 2.60 -17.96 -10.13
C PHE A 2 3.63 -17.17 -9.28
N LYS A 3 4.66 -16.65 -9.94
CA LYS A 3 5.72 -15.81 -9.38
C LYS A 3 5.25 -14.36 -9.44
N ASN A 4 4.62 -13.90 -8.36
CA ASN A 4 4.45 -12.51 -7.90
C ASN A 4 3.04 -12.31 -7.35
N LYS A 5 2.88 -12.75 -6.10
CA LYS A 5 1.78 -12.39 -5.21
C LYS A 5 1.95 -10.91 -4.80
N ASP A 6 1.87 -10.00 -5.75
CA ASP A 6 1.86 -8.57 -5.47
C ASP A 6 0.45 -8.16 -5.05
N TYR A 7 0.33 -7.32 -4.02
CA TYR A 7 -0.97 -6.87 -3.52
C TYR A 7 -1.80 -6.18 -4.61
N PHE A 8 -1.15 -5.44 -5.51
CA PHE A 8 -1.80 -4.77 -6.65
C PHE A 8 -2.43 -5.76 -7.64
N ASN A 9 -1.78 -6.90 -7.91
CA ASN A 9 -2.26 -7.88 -8.87
C ASN A 9 -3.58 -8.54 -8.42
N ILE A 10 -3.79 -8.69 -7.11
CA ILE A 10 -5.03 -9.27 -6.55
C ILE A 10 -6.24 -8.43 -6.94
N PHE A 11 -6.08 -7.10 -6.94
CA PHE A 11 -7.13 -6.15 -7.26
C PHE A 11 -7.15 -5.76 -8.74
N GLY A 12 -6.28 -6.34 -9.57
CA GLY A 12 -6.14 -6.00 -10.99
C GLY A 12 -5.64 -4.57 -11.21
N LEU A 13 -4.81 -4.06 -10.30
CA LEU A 13 -4.29 -2.71 -10.32
C LEU A 13 -2.85 -2.65 -10.83
N GLU A 14 -2.50 -1.52 -11.44
CA GLU A 14 -1.11 -1.16 -11.70
C GLU A 14 -0.39 -0.77 -10.40
N LYS A 15 0.92 -1.00 -10.36
CA LYS A 15 1.80 -0.70 -9.21
C LYS A 15 2.07 0.81 -9.10
N LYS A 16 1.04 1.57 -8.74
CA LYS A 16 1.09 3.04 -8.60
C LYS A 16 0.76 3.46 -7.17
N PHE A 17 1.30 4.61 -6.76
CA PHE A 17 0.96 5.19 -5.45
C PHE A 17 -0.48 5.68 -5.41
N LYS A 18 -0.92 6.37 -6.46
CA LYS A 18 -2.32 6.78 -6.62
C LYS A 18 -3.11 5.61 -7.21
N ILE A 19 -4.01 5.05 -6.41
CA ILE A 19 -4.94 4.00 -6.81
C ILE A 19 -6.37 4.44 -6.50
N ASP A 20 -7.33 3.88 -7.24
CA ASP A 20 -8.74 4.02 -6.90
C ASP A 20 -9.08 3.10 -5.72
N PHE A 21 -9.27 3.70 -4.54
CA PHE A 21 -9.60 2.94 -3.34
C PHE A 21 -11.02 2.35 -3.39
N ASN A 22 -11.97 3.00 -4.09
CA ASN A 22 -13.33 2.49 -4.20
C ASN A 22 -13.35 1.18 -4.99
N HIS A 23 -12.51 1.06 -6.02
CA HIS A 23 -12.29 -0.19 -6.75
C HIS A 23 -11.68 -1.28 -5.87
N VAL A 24 -10.66 -0.95 -5.06
CA VAL A 24 -10.04 -1.89 -4.11
C VAL A 24 -11.06 -2.42 -3.10
N GLU A 25 -11.87 -1.53 -2.53
CA GLU A 25 -12.89 -1.88 -1.54
C GLU A 25 -13.99 -2.76 -2.16
N SER A 26 -14.49 -2.41 -3.34
CA SER A 26 -15.50 -3.22 -4.05
C SER A 26 -14.97 -4.63 -4.33
N LYS A 27 -13.76 -4.73 -4.88
CA LYS A 27 -13.11 -6.02 -5.17
C LYS A 27 -12.80 -6.83 -3.92
N TYR A 28 -12.43 -6.17 -2.83
CA TYR A 28 -12.22 -6.84 -1.55
C TYR A 28 -13.50 -7.54 -1.06
N TYR A 29 -14.64 -6.84 -1.08
CA TYR A 29 -15.92 -7.44 -0.66
C TYR A 29 -16.36 -8.60 -1.57
N GLU A 30 -16.14 -8.49 -2.89
CA GLU A 30 -16.39 -9.59 -3.83
C GLU A 30 -15.54 -10.81 -3.49
N LEU A 31 -14.24 -10.62 -3.28
CA LEU A 31 -13.30 -11.71 -2.99
C LEU A 31 -13.56 -12.36 -1.63
N CYS A 32 -13.94 -11.58 -0.60
CA CYS A 32 -14.35 -12.11 0.70
C CYS A 32 -15.55 -13.06 0.60
N LYS A 33 -16.54 -12.73 -0.25
CA LYS A 33 -17.70 -13.61 -0.51
C LYS A 33 -17.30 -14.89 -1.25
N VAL A 34 -16.29 -14.82 -2.12
CA VAL A 34 -15.79 -16.00 -2.85
C VAL A 34 -14.97 -16.91 -1.94
N LEU A 35 -14.18 -16.34 -1.04
CA LEU A 35 -13.24 -17.05 -0.17
C LEU A 35 -13.80 -17.39 1.22
N HIS A 36 -15.11 -17.20 1.44
CA HIS A 36 -15.72 -17.41 2.75
C HIS A 36 -15.51 -18.87 3.24
N PRO A 37 -14.98 -19.09 4.46
CA PRO A 37 -14.69 -20.43 4.99
C PRO A 37 -15.89 -21.37 4.94
N ASP A 38 -17.11 -20.87 5.20
CA ASP A 38 -18.36 -21.65 5.13
C ASP A 38 -18.57 -22.36 3.80
N ARG A 39 -18.03 -21.83 2.70
CA ARG A 39 -18.13 -22.47 1.37
C ARG A 39 -17.25 -23.71 1.24
N PHE A 40 -16.25 -23.84 2.10
CA PHE A 40 -15.23 -24.90 2.05
C PHE A 40 -15.30 -25.85 3.23
N VAL A 41 -16.26 -25.66 4.16
CA VAL A 41 -16.47 -26.55 5.33
C VAL A 41 -16.67 -28.01 4.92
N GLN A 42 -17.31 -28.25 3.77
CA GLN A 42 -17.53 -29.60 3.23
C GLN A 42 -16.41 -30.10 2.30
N SER A 43 -15.38 -29.28 2.04
CA SER A 43 -14.34 -29.55 1.03
C SER A 43 -13.06 -30.19 1.59
N GLY A 44 -13.01 -30.47 2.89
CA GLY A 44 -11.86 -31.09 3.57
C GLY A 44 -10.85 -30.06 4.13
N GLU A 45 -10.01 -30.53 5.06
CA GLU A 45 -9.09 -29.69 5.86
C GLU A 45 -8.06 -28.93 5.00
N GLU A 46 -7.54 -29.56 3.95
CA GLU A 46 -6.53 -28.94 3.09
C GLU A 46 -7.09 -27.76 2.28
N VAL A 47 -8.33 -27.89 1.81
CA VAL A 47 -9.03 -26.80 1.09
C VAL A 47 -9.37 -25.65 2.04
N LEU A 48 -9.80 -25.96 3.27
CA LEU A 48 -10.02 -24.96 4.31
C LEU A 48 -8.73 -24.19 4.63
N LYS A 49 -7.60 -24.88 4.80
CA LYS A 49 -6.30 -24.26 5.04
C LYS A 49 -5.92 -23.30 3.91
N ILE A 50 -6.07 -23.72 2.65
CA ILE A 50 -5.79 -22.86 1.49
C ILE A 50 -6.72 -21.64 1.46
N ALA A 51 -8.01 -21.81 1.77
CA ALA A 51 -8.96 -20.70 1.84
C ALA A 51 -8.57 -19.69 2.93
N HIS A 52 -8.16 -20.17 4.10
CA HIS A 52 -7.64 -19.33 5.18
C HIS A 52 -6.39 -18.55 4.77
N GLU A 53 -5.39 -19.21 4.18
CA GLU A 53 -4.16 -18.54 3.72
C GLU A 53 -4.47 -17.45 2.68
N ARG A 54 -5.40 -17.71 1.76
CA ARG A 54 -5.84 -16.73 0.75
C ARG A 54 -6.59 -15.55 1.38
N MET A 55 -7.44 -15.80 2.36
CA MET A 55 -8.16 -14.76 3.09
C MET A 55 -7.20 -13.87 3.88
N SER A 56 -6.24 -14.47 4.60
CA SER A 56 -5.20 -13.73 5.32
C SER A 56 -4.39 -12.84 4.37
N PHE A 57 -4.02 -13.37 3.21
CA PHE A 57 -3.28 -12.62 2.20
C PHE A 57 -4.10 -11.45 1.62
N LEU A 58 -5.40 -11.66 1.32
CA LEU A 58 -6.32 -10.63 0.86
C LEU A 58 -6.47 -9.50 1.90
N ASN A 59 -6.62 -9.85 3.17
CA ASN A 59 -6.74 -8.89 4.27
C ASN A 59 -5.48 -8.02 4.41
N LEU A 60 -4.30 -8.65 4.35
CA LEU A 60 -3.02 -7.92 4.38
C LEU A 60 -2.90 -6.97 3.19
N ALA A 61 -3.23 -7.45 1.99
CA ALA A 61 -3.21 -6.63 0.78
C ALA A 61 -4.14 -5.41 0.90
N PHE A 62 -5.37 -5.62 1.38
CA PHE A 62 -6.33 -4.55 1.59
C PHE A 62 -5.84 -3.52 2.61
N GLN A 63 -5.30 -3.98 3.76
CA GLN A 63 -4.78 -3.09 4.79
C GLN A 63 -3.58 -2.26 4.31
N VAL A 64 -2.66 -2.87 3.54
CA VAL A 64 -1.50 -2.18 2.99
C VAL A 64 -1.90 -1.18 1.92
N LEU A 65 -2.87 -1.53 1.06
CA LEU A 65 -3.32 -0.61 0.03
C LEU A 65 -4.23 0.48 0.56
N LYS A 66 -4.97 0.29 1.66
CA LYS A 66 -5.83 1.31 2.28
C LYS A 66 -5.03 2.48 2.85
N ASP A 67 -3.94 2.16 3.55
CA ASP A 67 -3.10 3.13 4.25
C ASP A 67 -2.04 3.73 3.31
N LYS A 68 -2.00 5.05 3.18
CA LYS A 68 -1.08 5.75 2.27
C LYS A 68 0.38 5.52 2.64
N ASP A 69 0.73 5.50 3.93
CA ASP A 69 2.11 5.28 4.39
C ASP A 69 2.53 3.84 4.14
N LYS A 70 1.67 2.87 4.47
CA LYS A 70 1.95 1.45 4.18
C LYS A 70 2.07 1.19 2.68
N ARG A 71 1.23 1.82 1.86
CA ARG A 71 1.29 1.73 0.39
C ARG A 71 2.59 2.31 -0.16
N ARG A 72 3.02 3.49 0.31
CA ARG A 72 4.33 4.08 -0.04
C ARG A 72 5.44 3.09 0.28
N ASN A 73 5.48 2.60 1.52
CA ASN A 73 6.54 1.71 1.97
C ASN A 73 6.55 0.39 1.19
N TYR A 74 5.37 -0.15 0.86
CA TYR A 74 5.26 -1.35 0.03
C TYR A 74 5.76 -1.13 -1.40
N LEU A 75 5.42 0.00 -2.03
CA LEU A 75 5.94 0.36 -3.35
C LEU A 75 7.48 0.51 -3.32
N LEU A 76 8.03 1.17 -2.31
CA LEU A 76 9.48 1.28 -2.13
C LEU A 76 10.13 -0.10 -2.01
N LYS A 77 9.54 -1.00 -1.21
CA LYS A 77 10.02 -2.39 -1.08
C LYS A 77 10.00 -3.16 -2.41
N LEU A 78 8.99 -2.92 -3.26
CA LEU A 78 8.94 -3.52 -4.60
C LEU A 78 10.09 -3.05 -5.51
N HIS A 79 10.65 -1.87 -5.24
CA HIS A 79 11.83 -1.33 -5.91
C HIS A 79 13.15 -1.66 -5.19
N GLY A 80 13.13 -2.50 -4.15
CA GLY A 80 14.32 -2.86 -3.38
C GLY A 80 14.77 -1.81 -2.35
N ILE A 81 13.95 -0.78 -2.10
CA ILE A 81 14.22 0.27 -1.12
C ILE A 81 13.52 -0.10 0.20
N TYR A 82 14.29 -0.22 1.27
CA TYR A 82 13.79 -0.56 2.61
C TYR A 82 13.90 0.67 3.52
N PRO A 83 12.85 1.50 3.61
CA PRO A 83 12.88 2.65 4.50
C PRO A 83 12.95 2.17 5.95
N ASP A 84 13.92 2.70 6.72
CA ASP A 84 13.98 2.50 8.16
C ASP A 84 12.83 3.29 8.80
N LEU A 85 11.84 2.57 9.32
CA LEU A 85 10.63 3.16 9.90
C LEU A 85 10.85 3.69 11.33
N ASN A 86 12.00 3.36 11.93
CA ASN A 86 12.36 3.79 13.29
C ASN A 86 13.31 5.00 13.28
N GLN A 87 13.92 5.33 12.15
CA GLN A 87 14.62 6.59 11.97
C GLN A 87 13.59 7.69 11.66
N LYS A 88 13.14 8.38 12.71
CA LYS A 88 12.43 9.66 12.55
C LYS A 88 13.33 10.77 12.03
N ASP A 89 14.64 10.62 12.15
CA ASP A 89 15.60 11.67 11.86
C ASP A 89 16.84 11.08 11.21
N SER A 90 16.79 10.93 9.90
CA SER A 90 17.95 11.23 9.08
C SER A 90 17.41 12.15 8.00
N LEU A 91 17.39 13.45 8.33
CA LEU A 91 17.41 14.50 7.33
C LEU A 91 18.60 14.16 6.44
N HIS A 92 18.34 13.44 5.34
CA HIS A 92 19.17 13.55 4.15
C HIS A 92 19.39 15.05 3.97
N GLU A 93 20.66 15.46 3.82
CA GLU A 93 21.01 16.85 3.54
C GLU A 93 20.07 17.35 2.45
N VAL A 94 19.17 18.25 2.84
CA VAL A 94 18.20 18.83 1.91
C VAL A 94 19.05 19.51 0.84
N PRO A 95 18.87 19.19 -0.45
CA PRO A 95 19.64 19.82 -1.51
C PRO A 95 19.54 21.34 -1.38
N LEU A 96 20.68 22.05 -1.47
CA LEU A 96 20.75 23.49 -1.26
C LEU A 96 19.71 24.25 -2.11
N GLU A 97 19.52 23.82 -3.36
CA GLU A 97 18.51 24.37 -4.27
C GLU A 97 17.08 24.33 -3.69
N LEU A 98 16.73 23.27 -2.95
CA LEU A 98 15.42 23.14 -2.32
C LEU A 98 15.32 24.03 -1.07
N THR A 99 16.42 24.20 -0.34
CA THR A 99 16.51 25.10 0.81
C THR A 99 16.36 26.56 0.38
N GLU A 100 17.05 26.98 -0.69
CA GLU A 100 16.95 28.33 -1.26
C GLU A 100 15.52 28.62 -1.72
N ALA A 101 14.91 27.72 -2.50
CA ALA A 101 13.53 27.86 -2.95
C ALA A 101 12.52 27.91 -1.79
N TRP A 102 12.77 27.19 -0.69
CA TRP A 102 11.93 27.26 0.51
C TRP A 102 11.97 28.65 1.16
N PHE A 103 13.17 29.22 1.31
CA PHE A 103 13.33 30.55 1.90
C PHE A 103 12.68 31.64 1.04
N GLU A 104 12.85 31.60 -0.28
CA GLU A 104 12.19 32.55 -1.19
C GLU A 104 10.66 32.50 -1.06
N LEU A 105 10.06 31.32 -0.98
CA LEU A 105 8.61 31.16 -0.78
C LEU A 105 8.16 31.72 0.57
N GLN A 106 8.95 31.50 1.62
CA GLN A 106 8.63 31.98 2.95
C GLN A 106 8.68 33.51 3.02
N ASP A 107 9.66 34.14 2.39
CA ASP A 107 9.79 35.60 2.32
C ASP A 107 8.59 36.22 1.55
N LEU A 108 8.20 35.63 0.42
CA LEU A 108 7.03 36.09 -0.36
C LEU A 108 5.71 36.01 0.43
N LEU A 109 5.53 34.97 1.23
CA LEU A 109 4.35 34.79 2.09
C LEU A 109 4.32 35.82 3.24
N LEU A 110 5.49 36.26 3.71
CA LEU A 110 5.61 37.29 4.75
C LEU A 110 5.39 38.71 4.19
N GLU A 111 5.78 38.96 2.94
CA GLU A 111 5.58 40.24 2.26
C GLU A 111 4.13 40.46 1.80
N ASN A 112 3.39 39.38 1.53
CA ASN A 112 1.98 39.43 1.13
C ASN A 112 1.10 38.59 2.07
N PRO A 113 0.90 39.02 3.33
CA PRO A 113 0.00 38.32 4.23
C PRO A 113 -1.44 38.48 3.72
N THR A 114 -2.05 37.36 3.32
CA THR A 114 -3.50 37.27 3.07
C THR A 114 -4.31 37.57 4.33
#